data_AF-A0A0Q8TLJ6-F1
#
_entry.id   AF-A0A0Q8TLJ6-F1
#
_cell.length_a   1.000
_cell.length_b   1.000
_cell.length_c   1.000
_cell.angle_alpha   90.00
_cell.angle_beta   90.00
_cell.angle_gamma   90.00
#
_symmetry.space_group_name_H-M   'P 1'
#
loop_
_entity.id
_entity.type
_entity.pdbx_description
1 polymer ?
#
loop_
_entity_poly.entity_id
_entity_poly.type
_entity_poly.pdbx_seq_one_letter_code
_entity_poly.pdbx_strand_id
1 'polypeptide(L)'
;MKLPTLSLLRLAAVAVAAGAIASGALAATTAHYFDGDTQRSITLDTSLVAVITPIPEAGSNTQARSVGEGASPAPLVQLQPANQSVAKGAGTHTSPVYREGNSPAGRLMALPGGVVVKFNTDWSDAQVRAWAQAKGLAVTQRLGTTSNWYLIATAPGSAALELANSLKAGGEVLAAMPNWWKQTAAR
;
A
#
# COMPACT_ATOMS: atom_id res chain seq x y z
N MET A 1 -12.19 53.71 -62.86
CA MET A 1 -11.45 54.73 -62.08
C MET A 1 -11.51 54.35 -60.61
N LYS A 2 -10.36 54.33 -59.92
CA LYS A 2 -10.11 54.09 -58.47
C LYS A 2 -10.08 52.62 -57.95
N LEU A 3 -8.84 52.10 -57.84
CA LEU A 3 -8.31 51.33 -56.68
C LEU A 3 -8.34 52.23 -55.42
N PRO A 4 -8.32 51.73 -54.15
CA PRO A 4 -7.34 50.78 -53.55
C PRO A 4 -8.03 49.78 -52.56
N THR A 5 -7.42 48.87 -51.78
CA THR A 5 -6.20 48.94 -50.93
C THR A 5 -5.82 47.52 -50.46
N LEU A 6 -4.51 47.23 -50.43
CA LEU A 6 -3.89 46.03 -49.84
C LEU A 6 -4.09 45.99 -48.31
N SER A 7 -4.16 44.78 -47.72
CA SER A 7 -3.45 44.50 -46.45
C SER A 7 -3.29 43.00 -46.14
N LEU A 8 -2.01 42.62 -46.12
CA LEU A 8 -1.31 41.75 -45.16
C LEU A 8 -1.62 40.24 -45.07
N LEU A 9 -0.65 39.49 -45.63
CA LEU A 9 -0.04 38.25 -45.14
C LEU A 9 -0.27 37.95 -43.65
N ARG A 10 -0.58 36.68 -43.35
CA ARG A 10 0.18 35.91 -42.35
C ARG A 10 0.43 34.48 -42.84
N LEU A 11 1.71 34.17 -43.08
CA LEU A 11 2.25 32.81 -43.09
C LEU A 11 1.95 32.17 -41.73
N ALA A 12 1.30 31.00 -41.73
CA ALA A 12 1.36 30.09 -40.60
C ALA A 12 2.48 29.07 -40.89
N ALA A 13 3.56 29.17 -40.13
CA ALA A 13 4.69 28.25 -40.21
C ALA A 13 4.26 26.86 -39.72
N VAL A 14 4.52 25.86 -40.56
CA VAL A 14 4.48 24.44 -40.19
C VAL A 14 5.74 24.16 -39.37
N ALA A 15 5.59 23.93 -38.07
CA ALA A 15 6.66 23.39 -37.23
C ALA A 15 6.43 21.88 -37.06
N VAL A 16 7.09 21.07 -37.89
CA VAL A 16 7.30 19.64 -37.62
C VAL A 16 8.38 19.55 -36.55
N ALA A 17 7.99 19.41 -35.29
CA ALA A 17 8.92 19.07 -34.22
C ALA A 17 9.14 17.56 -34.21
N ALA A 18 10.35 17.17 -34.56
CA ALA A 18 10.86 15.80 -34.54
C ALA A 18 10.71 15.16 -33.14
N GLY A 19 10.27 13.91 -33.14
CA GLY A 19 10.14 13.10 -31.93
C GLY A 19 11.49 12.83 -31.28
N ALA A 20 11.67 13.31 -30.06
CA ALA A 20 12.63 12.76 -29.13
C ALA A 20 11.97 11.58 -28.41
N ILE A 21 12.44 10.37 -28.73
CA ILE A 21 12.09 9.15 -28.00
C ILE A 21 12.74 9.30 -26.62
N ALA A 22 11.98 9.75 -25.63
CA ALA A 22 12.42 9.71 -24.24
C ALA A 22 12.52 8.23 -23.84
N SER A 23 13.74 7.72 -23.73
CA SER A 23 14.03 6.47 -23.02
C SER A 23 13.42 6.58 -21.63
N GLY A 24 12.35 5.83 -21.41
CA GLY A 24 11.54 5.91 -20.20
C GLY A 24 12.33 5.48 -18.98
N ALA A 25 12.88 6.45 -18.25
CA ALA A 25 12.98 6.31 -16.81
C ALA A 25 11.54 6.15 -16.31
N LEU A 26 11.16 4.93 -15.92
CA LEU A 26 9.89 4.69 -15.25
C LEU A 26 9.83 5.68 -14.08
N ALA A 27 8.97 6.69 -14.18
CA ALA A 27 8.80 7.68 -13.13
C ALA A 27 8.49 6.92 -11.84
N ALA A 28 9.33 7.11 -10.84
CA ALA A 28 9.15 6.48 -9.55
C ALA A 28 7.77 6.89 -9.01
N THR A 29 6.83 5.94 -8.95
CA THR A 29 5.47 6.23 -8.52
C THR A 29 5.53 6.50 -7.02
N THR A 30 5.52 7.79 -6.67
CA THR A 30 5.53 8.24 -5.29
C THR A 30 4.11 8.17 -4.74
N ALA A 31 3.95 7.54 -3.59
CA ALA A 31 2.72 7.54 -2.81
C ALA A 31 3.00 8.09 -1.40
N HIS A 32 1.96 8.19 -0.57
CA HIS A 32 2.11 8.61 0.82
C HIS A 32 1.20 7.82 1.74
N TYR A 33 1.55 7.78 3.02
CA TYR A 33 0.71 7.30 4.10
C TYR A 33 0.84 8.21 5.32
N PHE A 34 -0.09 8.11 6.27
CA PHE A 34 -0.02 8.82 7.55
C PHE A 34 0.56 7.95 8.65
N ASP A 35 1.56 8.47 9.35
CA ASP A 35 2.13 7.93 10.58
C ASP A 35 1.71 8.85 11.73
N GLY A 36 0.57 8.52 12.34
CA GLY A 36 -0.15 9.45 13.21
C GLY A 36 -0.62 10.67 12.41
N ASP A 37 -0.08 11.84 12.73
CA ASP A 37 -0.34 13.10 12.01
C ASP A 37 0.74 13.44 10.97
N THR A 38 1.81 12.65 10.90
CA THR A 38 2.90 12.90 9.95
C THR A 38 2.64 12.20 8.64
N GLN A 39 2.52 12.97 7.54
CA GLN A 39 2.53 12.38 6.21
C GLN A 39 3.94 11.89 5.85
N ARG A 40 4.05 10.64 5.42
CA ARG A 40 5.30 9.99 5.00
C ARG A 40 5.21 9.65 3.52
N SER A 41 6.21 10.06 2.76
CA SER A 41 6.35 9.65 1.36
C SER A 41 6.94 8.25 1.27
N ILE A 42 6.51 7.51 0.25
CA ILE A 42 7.02 6.19 -0.10
C ILE A 42 7.15 6.10 -1.62
N THR A 43 8.11 5.32 -2.08
CA THR A 43 8.36 5.15 -3.52
C THR A 43 8.13 3.70 -3.92
N LEU A 44 7.37 3.46 -4.97
CA LEU A 44 7.18 2.10 -5.51
C LEU A 44 8.51 1.54 -6.03
N ASP A 45 8.88 0.35 -5.57
CA ASP A 45 9.97 -0.43 -6.15
C ASP A 45 9.40 -1.43 -7.16
N THR A 46 9.57 -1.14 -8.44
CA THR A 46 9.03 -1.96 -9.54
C THR A 46 9.86 -3.21 -9.82
N SER A 47 11.03 -3.35 -9.19
CA SER A 47 11.90 -4.52 -9.37
C SER A 47 11.54 -5.67 -8.43
N LEU A 48 10.71 -5.42 -7.41
CA LEU A 48 10.37 -6.37 -6.37
C LEU A 48 8.86 -6.54 -6.19
N VAL A 49 8.47 -7.74 -5.80
CA VAL A 49 7.13 -8.07 -5.31
C VAL A 49 7.24 -8.78 -3.96
N ALA A 50 6.33 -8.46 -3.05
CA ALA A 50 6.22 -9.14 -1.77
C ALA A 50 5.22 -10.30 -1.91
N VAL A 51 5.64 -11.50 -1.56
CA VAL A 51 4.82 -12.70 -1.47
C VAL A 51 4.46 -12.89 0.00
N ILE A 52 3.16 -12.88 0.28
CA ILE A 52 2.60 -12.91 1.62
C ILE A 52 2.01 -14.29 1.86
N THR A 53 2.54 -14.97 2.86
CA THR A 53 2.05 -16.27 3.31
C THR A 53 0.85 -16.04 4.22
N PRO A 54 -0.30 -16.71 4.01
CA PRO A 54 -1.43 -16.58 4.91
C PRO A 54 -1.05 -17.13 6.29
N ILE A 55 -1.36 -16.37 7.34
CA ILE A 55 -1.30 -16.87 8.71
C ILE A 55 -2.57 -17.70 8.90
N PRO A 56 -2.49 -19.00 9.23
CA PRO A 56 -3.68 -19.78 9.51
C PRO A 56 -4.43 -19.15 10.68
N GLU A 57 -5.72 -18.86 10.49
CA GLU A 57 -6.59 -18.40 11.56
C GLU A 57 -6.58 -19.44 12.69
N ALA A 58 -6.49 -18.98 13.94
CA ALA A 58 -6.56 -19.85 15.10
C ALA A 58 -7.92 -20.57 15.13
N GLY A 59 -7.95 -21.82 14.65
CA GLY A 59 -9.16 -22.64 14.52
C GLY A 59 -9.36 -23.33 13.16
N SER A 60 -8.54 -23.04 12.14
CA SER A 60 -8.57 -23.81 10.89
C SER A 60 -7.90 -25.17 11.07
N ASN A 61 -8.72 -26.20 11.28
CA ASN A 61 -8.31 -27.61 11.31
C ASN A 61 -7.96 -28.12 9.90
N THR A 62 -6.91 -27.58 9.29
CA THR A 62 -6.24 -28.22 8.16
C THR A 62 -5.06 -29.01 8.71
N GLN A 63 -5.27 -30.33 8.78
CA GLN A 63 -4.35 -31.41 9.12
C GLN A 63 -2.90 -30.98 9.35
N ALA A 64 -2.44 -31.24 10.59
CA ALA A 64 -1.06 -31.18 11.02
C ALA A 64 -0.12 -31.68 9.92
N ARG A 65 0.47 -30.73 9.19
CA ARG A 65 1.63 -31.02 8.37
C ARG A 65 2.74 -31.22 9.39
N SER A 66 3.13 -32.47 9.59
CA SER A 66 4.26 -32.87 10.43
C SER A 66 5.49 -32.07 10.00
N VAL A 67 5.71 -30.93 10.64
CA VAL A 67 6.94 -30.17 10.53
C VAL A 67 7.97 -31.00 11.27
N GLY A 68 8.86 -31.65 10.52
CA GLY A 68 10.03 -32.28 11.09
C GLY A 68 10.75 -31.28 11.99
N GLU A 69 11.17 -31.74 13.17
CA GLU A 69 12.02 -31.01 14.10
C GLU A 69 13.19 -30.37 13.33
N GLY A 70 13.16 -29.03 13.16
CA GLY A 70 14.21 -28.26 12.50
C GLY A 70 13.79 -27.31 11.38
N ALA A 71 12.53 -27.32 10.92
CA ALA A 71 12.07 -26.34 9.92
C ALA A 71 11.73 -25.00 10.58
N SER A 72 12.59 -23.99 10.42
CA SER A 72 12.24 -22.60 10.76
C SER A 72 10.95 -22.21 10.02
N PRO A 73 9.97 -21.59 10.70
CA PRO A 73 8.74 -21.16 10.05
C PRO A 73 9.10 -20.18 8.92
N ALA A 74 8.54 -20.41 7.73
CA ALA A 74 8.74 -19.53 6.60
C ALA A 74 8.32 -18.10 6.97
N PRO A 75 9.07 -17.07 6.54
CA PRO A 75 8.74 -15.69 6.88
C PRO A 75 7.39 -15.29 6.28
N LEU A 76 6.63 -14.49 7.03
CA LEU A 76 5.31 -13.98 6.63
C LEU A 76 5.35 -13.25 5.28
N VAL A 77 6.43 -12.47 5.06
CA VAL A 77 6.68 -11.73 3.83
C VAL A 77 8.00 -12.19 3.24
N GLN A 78 7.97 -12.58 1.97
CA GLN A 78 9.14 -12.91 1.16
C GLN A 78 9.23 -11.93 0.01
N LEU A 79 10.42 -11.39 -0.25
CA LEU A 79 10.64 -10.51 -1.39
C LEU A 79 11.18 -11.32 -2.56
N GLN A 80 10.60 -11.12 -3.74
CA GLN A 80 11.00 -11.78 -4.97
C GLN A 80 11.15 -10.74 -6.09
N PRO A 81 12.04 -10.96 -7.07
CA PRO A 81 12.08 -10.13 -8.26
C PRO A 81 10.74 -10.14 -9.00
N ALA A 82 10.26 -8.98 -9.43
CA ALA A 82 8.94 -8.82 -10.06
C ALA A 82 8.81 -9.56 -11.40
N ASN A 83 9.93 -9.94 -12.03
CA ASN A 83 9.97 -10.71 -13.27
C ASN A 83 9.90 -12.23 -13.05
N GLN A 84 9.90 -12.71 -11.80
CA GLN A 84 9.77 -14.13 -11.50
C GLN A 84 8.30 -14.52 -11.30
N SER A 85 7.94 -15.69 -11.81
CA SER A 85 6.61 -16.26 -11.57
C SER A 85 6.48 -16.67 -10.11
N VAL A 86 5.56 -16.03 -9.39
CA VAL A 86 5.25 -16.40 -8.00
C VAL A 86 4.45 -17.71 -8.03
N ALA A 87 5.00 -18.78 -7.44
CA ALA A 87 4.26 -20.01 -7.24
C ALA A 87 3.05 -19.72 -6.33
N LYS A 88 1.84 -19.81 -6.90
CA LYS A 88 0.59 -19.49 -6.20
C LYS A 88 0.21 -20.66 -5.28
N GLY A 89 0.75 -20.67 -4.06
CA GLY A 89 0.24 -21.52 -2.99
C GLY A 89 -1.20 -21.15 -2.65
N ALA A 90 -1.98 -22.10 -2.13
CA ALA A 90 -3.34 -21.82 -1.66
C ALA A 90 -3.29 -20.70 -0.59
N GLY A 91 -3.96 -19.57 -0.87
CA GLY A 91 -4.00 -18.41 0.02
C GLY A 91 -2.77 -17.49 -0.01
N THR A 92 -1.79 -17.73 -0.88
CA THR A 92 -0.67 -16.79 -1.07
C THR A 92 -1.13 -15.55 -1.83
N HIS A 93 -0.78 -14.37 -1.30
CA HIS A 93 -1.07 -13.07 -1.91
C HIS A 93 0.20 -12.35 -2.31
N THR A 94 0.09 -11.44 -3.29
CA THR A 94 1.19 -10.54 -3.66
C THR A 94 0.86 -9.11 -3.26
N SER A 95 1.87 -8.36 -2.84
CA SER A 95 1.81 -6.93 -2.58
C SER A 95 2.92 -6.21 -3.35
N PRO A 96 2.66 -5.00 -3.86
CA PRO A 96 3.73 -4.10 -4.27
C PRO A 96 4.74 -3.89 -3.14
N VAL A 97 6.00 -3.67 -3.51
CA VAL A 97 7.06 -3.31 -2.57
C VAL A 97 7.32 -1.81 -2.67
N TYR A 98 7.46 -1.17 -1.53
CA TYR A 98 7.76 0.25 -1.44
C TYR A 98 9.10 0.47 -0.74
N ARG A 99 9.73 1.61 -1.00
CA ARG A 99 10.85 2.14 -0.23
C ARG A 99 10.36 3.28 0.64
N GLU A 100 10.82 3.31 1.87
CA GLU A 100 10.57 4.44 2.78
C GLU A 100 11.25 5.70 2.23
N GLY A 101 10.47 6.79 2.08
CA GLY A 101 10.94 8.03 1.48
C GLY A 101 11.13 7.95 -0.03
N ASN A 102 12.00 8.83 -0.54
CA ASN A 102 12.27 9.01 -1.97
C ASN A 102 13.70 8.57 -2.35
N SER A 103 14.29 7.66 -1.56
CA SER A 103 15.68 7.20 -1.75
C SER A 103 15.72 5.71 -2.11
N PRO A 104 16.58 5.30 -3.05
CA PRO A 104 16.88 3.88 -3.29
C PRO A 104 17.41 3.16 -2.04
N ALA A 105 18.00 3.88 -1.08
CA ALA A 105 18.48 3.31 0.19
C ALA A 105 17.38 3.20 1.26
N GLY A 106 16.15 3.63 0.95
CA GLY A 106 15.01 3.51 1.86
C GLY A 106 14.72 2.04 2.23
N ARG A 107 14.28 1.80 3.46
CA ARG A 107 13.91 0.47 3.92
C ARG A 107 12.78 -0.08 3.05
N LEU A 108 12.84 -1.37 2.72
CA LEU A 108 11.79 -2.05 1.98
C LEU A 108 10.56 -2.25 2.87
N MET A 109 9.40 -1.99 2.29
CA MET A 109 8.10 -2.03 2.95
C MET A 109 7.10 -2.78 2.08
N ALA A 110 6.19 -3.53 2.70
CA ALA A 110 5.13 -4.24 2.01
C ALA A 110 3.83 -4.18 2.82
N LEU A 111 2.71 -4.43 2.14
CA LEU A 111 1.37 -4.37 2.70
C LEU A 111 0.77 -5.77 2.79
N PRO A 112 0.96 -6.49 3.92
CA PRO A 112 0.35 -7.80 4.14
C PRO A 112 -1.19 -7.75 4.23
N GLY A 113 -1.78 -6.56 4.25
CA GLY A 113 -3.20 -6.34 4.47
C GLY A 113 -3.47 -5.86 5.89
N GLY A 114 -4.64 -5.26 6.04
CA GLY A 114 -5.11 -4.67 7.28
C GLY A 114 -4.66 -3.23 7.49
N VAL A 115 -5.49 -2.49 8.23
CA VAL A 115 -5.27 -1.10 8.63
C VAL A 115 -5.32 -1.00 10.14
N VAL A 116 -4.29 -0.39 10.73
CA VAL A 116 -4.20 -0.11 12.15
C VAL A 116 -4.85 1.25 12.42
N VAL A 117 -5.93 1.25 13.19
CA VAL A 117 -6.76 2.43 13.44
C VAL A 117 -6.84 2.74 14.92
N LYS A 118 -6.59 4.01 15.27
CA LYS A 118 -6.78 4.54 16.62
C LYS A 118 -8.13 5.25 16.70
N PHE A 119 -8.99 4.79 17.58
CA PHE A 119 -10.25 5.45 17.90
C PHE A 119 -10.10 6.33 19.15
N ASN A 120 -11.10 7.18 19.38
CA ASN A 120 -11.23 7.91 20.63
C ASN A 120 -11.27 6.91 21.81
N THR A 121 -10.61 7.23 22.93
CA THR A 121 -10.57 6.40 24.14
C THR A 121 -11.94 6.20 24.78
N ASP A 122 -12.86 7.12 24.54
CA ASP A 122 -14.23 7.08 25.08
C ASP A 122 -15.14 6.10 24.31
N TRP A 123 -14.68 5.62 23.14
CA TRP A 123 -15.42 4.62 22.37
C TRP A 123 -15.23 3.24 22.98
N SER A 124 -16.35 2.57 23.26
CA SER A 124 -16.39 1.14 23.60
C SER A 124 -16.08 0.26 22.38
N ASP A 125 -15.69 -0.99 22.63
CA ASP A 125 -15.47 -2.00 21.56
C ASP A 125 -16.74 -2.18 20.71
N ALA A 126 -17.93 -2.17 21.32
CA ALA A 126 -19.20 -2.25 20.61
C ALA A 126 -19.42 -1.07 19.65
N GLN A 127 -19.10 0.16 20.07
CA GLN A 127 -19.19 1.35 19.21
C GLN A 127 -18.21 1.28 18.04
N VAL A 128 -16.97 0.84 18.28
CA VAL A 128 -15.97 0.64 17.21
C VAL A 128 -16.45 -0.38 16.19
N ARG A 129 -17.00 -1.52 16.65
CA ARG A 129 -17.53 -2.56 15.76
C ARG A 129 -18.75 -2.08 14.97
N ALA A 130 -19.67 -1.38 15.62
CA ALA A 130 -20.85 -0.82 14.94
C ALA A 130 -20.45 0.21 13.88
N TRP A 131 -19.49 1.09 14.19
CA TRP A 131 -18.92 2.03 13.23
C TRP A 131 -18.28 1.32 12.03
N ALA A 132 -17.50 0.26 12.28
CA ALA A 132 -16.86 -0.50 11.21
C ALA A 132 -17.90 -1.19 10.32
N GLN A 133 -18.90 -1.84 10.92
CA GLN A 133 -19.99 -2.50 10.18
C GLN A 133 -20.80 -1.50 9.34
N ALA A 134 -21.09 -0.31 9.86
CA ALA A 134 -21.79 0.74 9.12
C ALA A 134 -21.02 1.20 7.86
N LYS A 135 -19.69 1.02 7.85
CA LYS A 135 -18.81 1.31 6.70
C LYS A 135 -18.49 0.07 5.85
N GLY A 136 -19.08 -1.09 6.14
CA GLY A 136 -18.77 -2.35 5.47
C GLY A 136 -17.37 -2.89 5.78
N LEU A 137 -16.79 -2.50 6.92
CA LEU A 137 -15.46 -2.89 7.37
C LEU A 137 -15.55 -3.95 8.47
N ALA A 138 -14.54 -4.82 8.56
CA ALA A 138 -14.45 -5.86 9.58
C ALA A 138 -13.28 -5.59 10.54
N VAL A 139 -13.57 -5.53 11.84
CA VAL A 139 -12.55 -5.46 12.90
C VAL A 139 -12.07 -6.87 13.22
N THR A 140 -10.80 -7.16 12.95
CA THR A 140 -10.21 -8.49 13.17
C THR A 140 -9.61 -8.62 14.56
N GLN A 141 -9.02 -7.55 15.09
CA GLN A 141 -8.31 -7.62 16.36
C GLN A 141 -8.29 -6.27 17.08
N ARG A 142 -8.36 -6.29 18.41
CA ARG A 142 -7.97 -5.15 19.25
C ARG A 142 -6.49 -5.24 19.59
N LEU A 143 -5.76 -4.14 19.40
CA LEU A 143 -4.31 -4.07 19.58
C LEU A 143 -4.00 -3.44 20.95
N GLY A 144 -3.77 -4.31 21.94
CA GLY A 144 -3.52 -3.91 23.33
C GLY A 144 -4.78 -3.89 24.19
N THR A 145 -4.60 -3.84 25.50
CA THR A 145 -5.70 -3.92 26.50
C THR A 145 -6.25 -2.55 26.88
N THR A 146 -5.40 -1.53 26.95
CA THR A 146 -5.76 -0.15 27.35
C THR A 146 -5.84 0.82 26.19
N SER A 147 -5.23 0.46 25.06
CA SER A 147 -5.16 1.32 23.89
C SER A 147 -6.34 1.03 22.96
N ASN A 148 -7.07 2.06 22.52
CA ASN A 148 -8.15 1.93 21.52
C ASN A 148 -7.61 1.83 20.09
N TRP A 149 -6.65 0.93 19.89
CA TRP A 149 -6.14 0.55 18.58
C TRP A 149 -6.79 -0.74 18.11
N TYR A 150 -7.13 -0.79 16.83
CA TYR A 150 -7.78 -1.94 16.21
C TYR A 150 -7.16 -2.22 14.85
N LEU A 151 -7.16 -3.49 14.48
CA LEU A 151 -6.85 -3.95 13.14
C LEU A 151 -8.18 -4.12 12.38
N ILE A 152 -8.30 -3.41 11.26
CA ILE A 152 -9.41 -3.54 10.31
C ILE A 152 -8.92 -4.38 9.13
N ALA A 153 -9.68 -5.39 8.73
CA ALA A 153 -9.35 -6.25 7.59
C ALA A 153 -9.33 -5.47 6.27
N THR A 154 -8.33 -5.73 5.44
CA THR A 154 -8.29 -5.34 4.03
C THR A 154 -7.56 -6.40 3.23
N ALA A 155 -7.76 -6.39 1.90
CA ALA A 155 -6.85 -7.11 1.02
C ALA A 155 -5.41 -6.57 1.17
N PRO A 156 -4.39 -7.42 0.90
CA PRO A 156 -3.01 -6.99 0.77
C PRO A 156 -2.80 -5.96 -0.34
N GLY A 157 -1.68 -5.20 -0.26
CA GLY A 157 -1.33 -4.21 -1.28
C GLY A 157 -2.11 -2.90 -1.16
N SER A 158 -2.39 -2.26 -2.31
CA SER A 158 -2.88 -0.87 -2.36
C SER A 158 -4.21 -0.64 -1.64
N ALA A 159 -5.07 -1.65 -1.55
CA ALA A 159 -6.33 -1.57 -0.82
C ALA A 159 -6.13 -1.15 0.66
N ALA A 160 -5.07 -1.65 1.31
CA ALA A 160 -4.73 -1.26 2.68
C ALA A 160 -4.28 0.21 2.76
N LEU A 161 -3.49 0.66 1.77
CA LEU A 161 -2.98 2.03 1.70
C LEU A 161 -4.10 3.04 1.46
N GLU A 162 -4.96 2.75 0.48
CA GLU A 162 -6.10 3.57 0.10
C GLU A 162 -7.10 3.69 1.25
N LEU A 163 -7.44 2.58 1.91
CA LEU A 163 -8.34 2.61 3.06
C LEU A 163 -7.74 3.43 4.21
N ALA A 164 -6.46 3.21 4.55
CA ALA A 164 -5.83 3.96 5.64
C ALA A 164 -5.87 5.48 5.39
N ASN A 165 -5.54 5.90 4.18
CA ASN A 165 -5.57 7.32 3.79
C ASN A 165 -6.99 7.87 3.79
N SER A 166 -7.97 7.11 3.30
CA SER A 166 -9.39 7.50 3.34
C SER A 166 -9.89 7.68 4.77
N LEU A 167 -9.58 6.74 5.67
CA LEU A 167 -9.97 6.84 7.07
C LEU A 167 -9.34 8.03 7.78
N LYS A 168 -8.04 8.30 7.53
CA LYS A 168 -7.37 9.48 8.09
C LYS A 168 -7.96 10.78 7.54
N ALA A 169 -8.25 10.85 6.24
CA ALA A 169 -8.86 12.01 5.60
C ALA A 169 -10.29 12.27 6.09
N GLY A 170 -11.03 11.22 6.46
CA GLY A 170 -12.39 11.34 7.00
C GLY A 170 -12.47 11.98 8.38
N GLY A 171 -11.38 11.97 9.16
CA GLY A 171 -11.31 12.65 10.46
C GLY A 171 -12.12 12.03 11.61
N GLU A 172 -12.89 10.96 11.35
CA GLU A 172 -13.66 10.24 12.37
C GLU A 172 -12.79 9.43 13.35
N VAL A 173 -11.55 9.14 12.95
CA VAL A 173 -10.57 8.36 13.73
C VAL A 173 -9.36 9.22 14.04
N LEU A 174 -8.71 8.97 15.18
CA LEU A 174 -7.55 9.75 15.62
C LEU A 174 -6.32 9.48 14.73
N ALA A 175 -6.16 8.23 14.30
CA ALA A 175 -5.10 7.83 13.38
C ALA A 175 -5.54 6.61 12.57
N ALA A 176 -5.06 6.52 11.33
CA ALA A 176 -5.18 5.33 10.50
C ALA A 176 -3.90 5.16 9.70
N MET A 177 -3.32 3.97 9.77
CA MET A 177 -2.10 3.64 9.02
C MET A 177 -2.16 2.20 8.51
N PRO A 178 -1.56 1.88 7.37
CA PRO A 178 -1.47 0.51 6.92
C PRO A 178 -0.67 -0.35 7.91
N ASN A 179 -1.01 -1.63 8.02
CA ASN A 179 -0.23 -2.60 8.79
C ASN A 179 1.08 -2.93 8.05
N TRP A 180 2.06 -2.03 8.12
CA TRP A 180 3.31 -2.15 7.38
C TRP A 180 4.16 -3.32 7.86
N TRP A 181 4.50 -4.22 6.94
CA TRP A 181 5.74 -4.97 7.08
C TRP A 181 6.90 -4.05 6.67
N LYS A 182 7.94 -3.98 7.51
CA LYS A 182 9.19 -3.27 7.20
C LYS A 182 10.35 -4.25 7.33
N GLN A 183 11.23 -4.27 6.34
CA GLN A 183 12.45 -5.06 6.41
C GLN A 183 13.31 -4.53 7.57
N THR A 184 13.53 -5.37 8.57
CA THR A 184 14.52 -5.13 9.63
C THR A 184 15.87 -5.63 9.14
N ALA A 185 16.94 -4.88 9.42
CA ALA A 185 18.29 -5.43 9.25
C ALA A 185 18.45 -6.64 10.18
N ALA A 186 19.07 -7.71 9.69
CA ALA A 186 19.60 -8.73 10.59
C ALA A 186 20.60 -8.03 11.52
N ARG A 187 20.40 -8.21 12.84
CA ARG A 187 21.38 -7.77 13.84
C ARG A 187 22.58 -8.71 13.85
#